data_AF-A0A7Y7MY26-F1
#
_entry.id   AF-A0A7Y7MY26-F1
#
_cell.length_a   1.000
_cell.length_b   1.000
_cell.length_c   1.000
_cell.angle_alpha   90.00
_cell.angle_beta   90.00
_cell.angle_gamma   90.00
#
_symmetry.space_group_name_H-M   'P 1'
#
loop_
_entity.id
_entity.type
_entity.pdbx_description
1 polymer ?
#
loop_
_entity_poly.entity_id
_entity_poly.type
_entity_poly.pdbx_seq_one_letter_code
_entity_poly.pdbx_strand_id
1 'polypeptide(L)'
;MEPIKLAVTLPKDRIMRNIKRNLVTTLLLTTTSISLAHAQELVTFSAGTPAKAEEVNANFLYLEEKIEAANNSEDSTVSINCSDDSQALKNLLDSTYYPSPLTVTFSGNCTGPITINKDNLLLSGEDGSVISGAVETADDPELYALIILGKSNISFQNFNIASGMIDIDRNSYVKLSNVALPAPQILDGEVLDNIYINSSNLRIKQGSLDNLKLGAYHGSYIRFDKNLTGISQSIRLAGNSVLKNKLSPLNINDSLELYLNATFYGGELKAHSLEVADSSTLEAESILLSGFLALNANSSLSVGKIEAKAMECHAASFYLPGDFTLTGIDEEAGFASFEAYHGCNAEIEGSVNFDGLYGVEAWNSRANIGEHSAIDHYDL
;
A
#
# COMPACT_ATOMS: atom_id res chain seq x y z
N MET A 1 -37.43 -8.36 -56.51
CA MET A 1 -36.93 -7.79 -55.24
C MET A 1 -37.16 -8.84 -54.16
N GLU A 2 -36.11 -9.58 -53.84
CA GLU A 2 -36.08 -10.56 -52.74
C GLU A 2 -35.11 -10.06 -51.67
N PRO A 3 -35.36 -10.34 -50.37
CA PRO A 3 -34.54 -9.83 -49.28
C PRO A 3 -33.28 -10.67 -49.06
N ILE A 4 -32.16 -9.98 -48.84
CA ILE A 4 -30.88 -10.55 -48.41
C ILE A 4 -31.01 -10.98 -46.94
N LYS A 5 -30.79 -12.27 -46.64
CA LYS A 5 -30.60 -12.78 -45.28
C LYS A 5 -29.11 -12.78 -44.94
N LEU A 6 -28.69 -11.96 -43.97
CA LEU A 6 -27.38 -12.10 -43.31
C LEU A 6 -27.50 -13.11 -42.17
N ALA A 7 -26.77 -14.22 -42.25
CA ALA A 7 -26.55 -15.13 -41.14
C ALA A 7 -25.13 -14.90 -40.59
N VAL A 8 -25.05 -14.40 -39.35
CA VAL A 8 -23.78 -14.30 -38.60
C VAL A 8 -23.68 -15.53 -37.71
N THR A 9 -22.75 -16.42 -38.03
CA THR A 9 -22.42 -17.60 -37.21
C THR A 9 -21.11 -17.33 -36.48
N LEU A 10 -21.16 -17.16 -35.16
CA LEU A 10 -19.94 -17.07 -34.31
C LEU A 10 -19.47 -18.49 -33.91
N PRO A 11 -18.17 -18.81 -34.01
CA PRO A 11 -17.66 -20.14 -33.70
C PRO A 11 -17.49 -20.35 -32.18
N LYS A 12 -18.39 -21.13 -31.57
CA LYS A 12 -18.35 -21.52 -30.14
C LYS A 12 -17.26 -22.56 -29.79
N ASP A 13 -16.53 -23.10 -30.76
CA ASP A 13 -15.74 -24.33 -30.55
C ASP A 13 -14.24 -24.15 -30.27
N ARG A 14 -13.75 -22.92 -30.16
CA ARG A 14 -12.32 -22.65 -29.88
C ARG A 14 -11.98 -22.33 -28.42
N ILE A 15 -12.95 -21.87 -27.61
CA ILE A 15 -12.67 -21.41 -26.23
C ILE A 15 -12.67 -22.58 -25.23
N MET A 16 -13.47 -23.65 -25.45
CA MET A 16 -13.54 -24.77 -24.51
C MET A 16 -12.38 -25.78 -24.59
N ARG A 17 -11.51 -25.70 -25.61
CA ARG A 17 -10.49 -26.73 -25.84
C ARG A 17 -9.19 -26.52 -25.04
N ASN A 18 -8.93 -25.30 -24.56
CA ASN A 18 -7.70 -24.99 -23.82
C ASN A 18 -7.85 -25.12 -22.29
N ILE A 19 -9.07 -25.02 -21.74
CA ILE A 19 -9.31 -25.15 -20.29
C ILE A 19 -9.22 -26.62 -19.84
N LYS A 20 -9.58 -27.58 -20.70
CA LYS A 20 -9.58 -29.01 -20.34
C LYS A 20 -8.21 -29.70 -20.36
N ARG A 21 -7.15 -29.07 -20.88
CA ARG A 21 -5.84 -29.73 -21.07
C ARG A 21 -4.83 -29.53 -19.95
N ASN A 22 -4.98 -28.51 -19.10
CA ASN A 22 -4.00 -28.23 -18.04
C ASN A 22 -4.34 -28.83 -16.67
N LEU A 23 -5.53 -29.41 -16.48
CA LEU A 23 -5.92 -29.98 -15.18
C LEU A 23 -5.55 -31.47 -14.98
N VAL A 24 -5.10 -32.17 -16.04
CA VAL A 24 -5.03 -33.64 -16.03
C VAL A 24 -3.59 -34.18 -15.94
N THR A 25 -2.55 -33.33 -15.91
CA THR A 25 -1.16 -33.79 -16.05
C THR A 25 -0.34 -33.84 -14.75
N THR A 26 -0.87 -33.37 -13.62
CA THR A 26 -0.10 -33.30 -12.35
C THR A 26 -0.70 -34.19 -11.25
N LEU A 27 -0.89 -35.47 -11.53
CA LEU A 27 -1.21 -36.45 -10.49
C LEU A 27 -0.56 -37.80 -10.82
N LEU A 28 0.77 -37.83 -10.84
CA LEU A 28 1.51 -39.09 -10.85
C LEU A 28 2.73 -39.00 -9.93
N LEU A 29 2.84 -40.04 -9.09
CA LEU A 29 3.98 -40.48 -8.28
C LEU A 29 4.15 -39.84 -6.89
N THR A 30 3.50 -40.45 -5.90
CA THR A 30 4.20 -40.98 -4.71
C THR A 30 3.49 -42.25 -4.22
N THR A 31 4.13 -43.40 -4.36
CA THR A 31 3.74 -44.64 -3.69
C THR A 31 4.62 -44.82 -2.45
N THR A 32 4.05 -44.61 -1.26
CA THR A 32 4.54 -45.28 -0.05
C THR A 32 3.36 -45.86 0.72
N SER A 33 3.51 -47.14 1.05
CA SER A 33 2.48 -48.02 1.59
C SER A 33 2.23 -47.72 3.06
N ILE A 34 1.02 -47.30 3.42
CA ILE A 34 0.46 -47.50 4.75
C ILE A 34 -0.97 -48.00 4.59
N SER A 35 -1.24 -49.17 5.15
CA SER A 35 -2.53 -49.82 5.12
C SER A 35 -3.51 -49.17 6.11
N LEU A 36 -4.78 -49.12 5.69
CA LEU A 36 -6.01 -49.02 6.50
C LEU A 36 -6.45 -47.63 6.99
N ALA A 37 -7.00 -46.87 6.06
CA ALA A 37 -8.43 -46.55 6.06
C ALA A 37 -8.89 -46.59 4.58
N HIS A 38 -10.09 -47.10 4.27
CA HIS A 38 -10.60 -47.12 2.89
C HIS A 38 -10.74 -45.68 2.35
N ALA A 39 -9.67 -45.15 1.75
CA ALA A 39 -9.79 -44.09 0.79
C ALA A 39 -10.41 -44.73 -0.46
N GLN A 40 -11.63 -44.32 -0.81
CA GLN A 40 -12.14 -44.63 -2.14
C GLN A 40 -11.15 -44.02 -3.15
N GLU A 41 -10.48 -44.87 -3.92
CA GLU A 41 -9.64 -44.43 -5.02
C GLU A 41 -10.49 -44.32 -6.29
N LEU A 42 -10.10 -43.41 -7.20
CA LEU A 42 -10.71 -43.31 -8.53
C LEU A 42 -10.53 -44.64 -9.27
N VAL A 43 -11.63 -45.19 -9.79
CA VAL A 43 -11.60 -46.37 -10.66
C VAL A 43 -10.86 -46.02 -11.95
N THR A 44 -9.78 -46.75 -12.23
CA THR A 44 -9.00 -46.61 -13.47
C THR A 44 -9.59 -47.47 -14.58
N PHE A 45 -9.80 -46.89 -15.76
CA PHE A 45 -10.33 -47.60 -16.93
C PHE A 45 -9.21 -48.02 -17.89
N SER A 46 -9.25 -49.27 -18.36
CA SER A 46 -8.31 -49.81 -19.34
C SER A 46 -8.87 -49.74 -20.77
N ALA A 47 -8.00 -49.42 -21.73
CA ALA A 47 -8.38 -49.35 -23.13
C ALA A 47 -8.98 -50.68 -23.65
N GLY A 48 -10.01 -50.58 -24.50
CA GLY A 48 -10.67 -51.74 -25.11
C GLY A 48 -11.65 -52.50 -24.20
N THR A 49 -11.79 -52.10 -22.94
CA THR A 49 -12.78 -52.66 -22.02
C THR A 49 -13.92 -51.65 -21.82
N PRO A 50 -15.20 -51.99 -22.13
CA PRO A 50 -16.32 -51.12 -21.82
C PRO A 50 -16.41 -50.84 -20.31
N ALA A 51 -16.41 -49.57 -19.91
CA ALA A 51 -16.59 -49.17 -18.51
C ALA A 51 -18.03 -49.46 -18.07
N LYS A 52 -18.22 -50.00 -16.86
CA LYS A 52 -19.58 -50.17 -16.33
C LYS A 52 -20.12 -48.82 -15.89
N ALA A 53 -21.42 -48.59 -16.09
CA ALA A 53 -22.08 -47.37 -15.65
C ALA A 53 -21.92 -47.14 -14.13
N GLU A 54 -21.97 -48.21 -13.34
CA GLU A 54 -21.75 -48.16 -11.88
C GLU A 54 -20.35 -47.66 -11.50
N GLU A 55 -19.31 -48.08 -12.23
CA GLU A 55 -17.92 -47.67 -11.98
C GLU A 55 -17.69 -46.19 -12.37
N VAL A 56 -18.31 -45.76 -13.47
CA VAL A 56 -18.26 -44.36 -13.91
C VAL A 56 -19.03 -43.45 -12.93
N ASN A 57 -20.22 -43.87 -12.49
CA ASN A 57 -21.02 -43.14 -11.51
C ASN A 57 -20.32 -43.08 -10.14
N ALA A 58 -19.62 -44.15 -9.73
CA ALA A 58 -18.82 -44.14 -8.51
C ALA A 58 -17.69 -43.10 -8.57
N ASN A 59 -17.03 -42.94 -9.72
CA ASN A 59 -16.05 -41.86 -9.91
C ASN A 59 -16.69 -40.48 -9.86
N PHE A 60 -17.89 -40.29 -10.42
CA PHE A 60 -18.60 -39.01 -10.34
C PHE A 60 -19.01 -38.68 -8.91
N LEU A 61 -19.57 -39.63 -8.17
CA LEU A 61 -19.92 -39.46 -6.75
C LEU A 61 -18.69 -39.15 -5.91
N TYR A 62 -17.57 -39.85 -6.14
CA TYR A 62 -16.31 -39.55 -5.48
C TYR A 62 -15.83 -38.12 -5.77
N LEU A 63 -15.91 -37.69 -7.03
CA LEU A 63 -15.55 -36.32 -7.41
C LEU A 63 -16.52 -35.28 -6.81
N GLU A 64 -17.83 -35.56 -6.79
CA GLU A 64 -18.84 -34.72 -6.14
C GLU A 64 -18.59 -34.60 -4.64
N GLU A 65 -18.32 -35.70 -3.93
CA GLU A 65 -17.95 -35.69 -2.51
C GLU A 65 -16.66 -34.92 -2.26
N LYS A 66 -15.65 -35.05 -3.13
CA LYS A 66 -14.41 -34.26 -3.00
C LYS A 66 -14.61 -32.79 -3.30
N ILE A 67 -15.47 -32.46 -4.26
CA ILE A 67 -15.85 -31.08 -4.59
C ILE A 67 -16.68 -30.48 -3.46
N GLU A 68 -17.66 -31.21 -2.93
CA GLU A 68 -18.45 -30.79 -1.77
C GLU A 68 -17.57 -30.67 -0.53
N ALA A 69 -16.65 -31.59 -0.27
CA ALA A 69 -15.68 -31.44 0.83
C ALA A 69 -14.74 -30.25 0.62
N ALA A 70 -14.36 -29.92 -0.62
CA ALA A 70 -13.56 -28.72 -0.92
C ALA A 70 -14.37 -27.43 -0.85
N ASN A 71 -15.67 -27.48 -1.15
CA ASN A 71 -16.59 -26.34 -1.07
C ASN A 71 -17.13 -26.12 0.36
N ASN A 72 -17.22 -27.19 1.15
CA ASN A 72 -17.60 -27.21 2.56
C ASN A 72 -16.36 -27.22 3.48
N SER A 73 -15.15 -27.16 2.90
CA SER A 73 -13.94 -26.80 3.63
C SER A 73 -14.11 -25.35 4.05
N GLU A 74 -14.70 -25.16 5.23
CA GLU A 74 -14.50 -23.99 6.07
C GLU A 74 -13.07 -23.49 5.91
N ASP A 75 -12.88 -22.17 5.79
CA ASP A 75 -11.60 -21.46 5.66
C ASP A 75 -10.41 -22.33 6.06
N SER A 76 -9.70 -22.88 5.07
CA SER A 76 -8.59 -23.80 5.34
C SER A 76 -7.61 -23.09 6.27
N THR A 77 -7.61 -23.48 7.53
CA THR A 77 -6.80 -22.85 8.57
C THR A 77 -5.61 -23.74 8.79
N VAL A 78 -4.43 -23.21 8.47
CA VAL A 78 -3.14 -23.89 8.62
C VAL A 78 -2.37 -23.21 9.73
N SER A 79 -1.79 -24.00 10.63
CA SER A 79 -0.88 -23.50 11.68
C SER A 79 0.56 -23.85 11.34
N ILE A 80 1.47 -22.89 11.48
CA ILE A 80 2.90 -23.01 11.19
C ILE A 80 3.72 -22.59 12.41
N ASN A 81 4.70 -23.41 12.79
CA ASN A 81 5.67 -23.07 13.83
C ASN A 81 7.04 -22.76 13.19
N CYS A 82 7.41 -21.49 13.12
CA CYS A 82 8.70 -21.07 12.61
C CYS A 82 9.86 -21.23 13.62
N SER A 83 9.58 -21.68 14.84
CA SER A 83 10.63 -21.96 15.84
C SER A 83 11.41 -23.24 15.50
N ASP A 84 10.76 -24.21 14.86
CA ASP A 84 11.37 -25.48 14.45
C ASP A 84 12.03 -25.38 13.07
N ASP A 85 11.41 -24.60 12.17
CA ASP A 85 11.90 -24.31 10.82
C ASP A 85 11.51 -22.87 10.44
N SER A 86 12.49 -21.97 10.43
CA SER A 86 12.25 -20.55 10.11
C SER A 86 11.76 -20.32 8.68
N GLN A 87 11.87 -21.31 7.80
CA GLN A 87 11.41 -21.27 6.41
C GLN A 87 10.03 -21.91 6.23
N ALA A 88 9.42 -22.50 7.27
CA ALA A 88 8.17 -23.25 7.15
C ALA A 88 7.02 -22.43 6.53
N LEU A 89 6.88 -21.16 6.91
CA LEU A 89 5.85 -20.27 6.36
C LEU A 89 6.09 -19.98 4.88
N LYS A 90 7.35 -19.73 4.50
CA LYS A 90 7.74 -19.54 3.11
C LYS A 90 7.45 -20.79 2.29
N ASN A 91 7.89 -21.96 2.75
CA ASN A 91 7.68 -23.24 2.09
C ASN A 91 6.19 -23.56 1.87
N LEU A 92 5.34 -23.25 2.87
CA LEU A 92 3.89 -23.37 2.73
C LEU A 92 3.34 -22.48 1.62
N LEU A 93 3.68 -21.19 1.64
CA LEU A 93 3.12 -20.21 0.71
C LEU A 93 3.65 -20.38 -0.72
N ASP A 94 4.88 -20.88 -0.89
CA ASP A 94 5.45 -21.23 -2.19
C ASP A 94 4.77 -22.45 -2.82
N SER A 95 4.28 -23.39 -2.01
CA SER A 95 3.61 -24.60 -2.49
C SER A 95 2.09 -24.47 -2.62
N THR A 96 1.50 -23.36 -2.15
CA THR A 96 0.04 -23.18 -2.15
C THR A 96 -0.46 -22.61 -3.47
N TYR A 97 -1.17 -23.44 -4.25
CA TYR A 97 -1.81 -23.03 -5.52
C TYR A 97 -3.34 -23.15 -5.54
N TYR A 98 -3.95 -23.48 -4.40
CA TYR A 98 -5.40 -23.73 -4.35
C TYR A 98 -6.23 -22.44 -4.48
N PRO A 99 -7.37 -22.48 -5.18
CA PRO A 99 -8.20 -21.29 -5.42
C PRO A 99 -9.01 -20.84 -4.19
N SER A 100 -9.05 -21.65 -3.12
CA SER A 100 -9.84 -21.35 -1.93
C SER A 100 -9.19 -20.30 -1.02
N PRO A 101 -9.99 -19.55 -0.24
CA PRO A 101 -9.47 -18.75 0.86
C PRO A 101 -8.59 -19.59 1.80
N LEU A 102 -7.52 -18.98 2.30
CA LEU A 102 -6.60 -19.60 3.25
C LEU A 102 -6.42 -18.67 4.43
N THR A 103 -6.51 -19.25 5.61
CA THR A 103 -6.07 -18.62 6.84
C THR A 103 -4.81 -19.33 7.30
N VAL A 104 -3.71 -18.59 7.45
CA VAL A 104 -2.47 -19.10 8.02
C VAL A 104 -2.28 -18.43 9.36
N THR A 105 -2.15 -19.24 10.40
CA THR A 105 -1.69 -18.83 11.72
C THR A 105 -0.23 -19.23 11.87
N PHE A 106 0.63 -18.36 12.38
CA PHE A 106 2.04 -18.71 12.56
C PHE A 106 2.61 -18.22 13.90
N SER A 107 3.53 -19.01 14.46
CA SER A 107 4.28 -18.72 15.68
C SER A 107 5.79 -18.71 15.44
N GLY A 108 6.53 -18.06 16.33
CA GLY A 108 8.00 -17.98 16.26
C GLY A 108 8.52 -16.97 15.24
N ASN A 109 9.78 -17.15 14.83
CA ASN A 109 10.51 -16.23 13.96
C ASN A 109 10.64 -16.80 12.54
N CYS A 110 9.79 -16.35 11.63
CA CYS A 110 9.90 -16.72 10.22
C CYS A 110 10.93 -15.82 9.51
N THR A 111 11.64 -16.39 8.54
CA THR A 111 12.63 -15.68 7.73
C THR A 111 12.08 -15.50 6.30
N GLY A 112 12.15 -14.28 5.80
CA GLY A 112 11.77 -13.88 4.45
C GLY A 112 12.87 -14.16 3.42
N PRO A 113 12.73 -13.62 2.19
CA PRO A 113 11.53 -12.94 1.70
C PRO A 113 10.39 -13.95 1.51
N ILE A 114 9.19 -13.60 2.01
CA ILE A 114 8.00 -14.43 1.84
C ILE A 114 7.16 -13.84 0.71
N THR A 115 7.14 -14.55 -0.42
CA THR A 115 6.33 -14.14 -1.57
C THR A 115 4.90 -14.65 -1.42
N ILE A 116 3.94 -13.74 -1.50
CA ILE A 116 2.52 -14.10 -1.47
C ILE A 116 2.09 -14.46 -2.89
N ASN A 117 1.92 -15.75 -3.16
CA ASN A 117 1.62 -16.26 -4.50
C ASN A 117 0.13 -16.51 -4.78
N LYS A 118 -0.77 -16.22 -3.84
CA LYS A 118 -2.22 -16.45 -4.00
C LYS A 118 -3.08 -15.27 -3.55
N ASP A 119 -4.33 -15.26 -4.02
CA ASP A 119 -5.39 -14.36 -3.57
C ASP A 119 -6.08 -14.88 -2.30
N ASN A 120 -6.86 -14.01 -1.63
CA ASN A 120 -7.70 -14.38 -0.49
C ASN A 120 -6.90 -15.06 0.63
N LEU A 121 -5.82 -14.40 1.07
CA LEU A 121 -4.96 -14.86 2.16
C LEU A 121 -5.22 -14.01 3.40
N LEU A 122 -5.46 -14.68 4.52
CA LEU A 122 -5.30 -14.12 5.85
C LEU A 122 -4.04 -14.73 6.48
N LEU A 123 -3.03 -13.92 6.76
CA LEU A 123 -1.84 -14.32 7.51
C LEU A 123 -1.88 -13.66 8.89
N SER A 124 -1.90 -14.48 9.93
CA SER A 124 -2.06 -14.06 11.32
C SER A 124 -0.92 -14.57 12.18
N GLY A 125 -0.23 -13.69 12.88
CA GLY A 125 0.70 -14.10 13.93
C GLY A 125 -0.05 -14.51 15.21
N GLU A 126 0.57 -15.41 15.95
CA GLU A 126 0.35 -15.60 17.38
C GLU A 126 1.15 -14.57 18.20
N ASP A 127 0.95 -14.55 19.52
CA ASP A 127 1.60 -13.58 20.40
C ASP A 127 3.13 -13.67 20.29
N GLY A 128 3.75 -12.56 19.88
CA GLY A 128 5.20 -12.46 19.71
C GLY A 128 5.74 -12.98 18.39
N SER A 129 4.89 -13.35 17.43
CA SER A 129 5.33 -13.79 16.10
C SER A 129 6.06 -12.70 15.33
N VAL A 130 7.12 -13.10 14.63
CA VAL A 130 8.01 -12.18 13.90
C VAL A 130 8.27 -12.70 12.49
N ILE A 131 8.32 -11.79 11.52
CA ILE A 131 8.92 -12.03 10.20
C ILE A 131 10.14 -11.12 10.08
N SER A 132 11.29 -11.68 9.72
CA SER A 132 12.52 -10.94 9.42
C SER A 132 12.84 -11.08 7.94
N GLY A 133 13.24 -10.03 7.24
CA GLY A 133 13.69 -10.14 5.85
C GLY A 133 14.93 -11.02 5.68
N ALA A 134 15.13 -11.62 4.49
CA ALA A 134 16.41 -12.28 4.21
C ALA A 134 17.48 -11.25 4.00
N VAL A 135 18.65 -11.50 4.58
CA VAL A 135 19.91 -10.91 4.12
C VAL A 135 20.41 -11.77 2.97
N GLU A 136 20.23 -11.32 1.72
CA GLU A 136 20.73 -12.11 0.58
C GLU A 136 22.26 -12.05 0.50
N THR A 137 22.89 -10.88 0.56
CA THR A 137 24.35 -10.73 0.70
C THR A 137 24.72 -9.32 1.18
N ALA A 138 25.99 -9.07 1.54
CA ALA A 138 26.48 -7.72 1.84
C ALA A 138 26.41 -6.75 0.62
N ASP A 139 26.24 -7.29 -0.58
CA ASP A 139 26.26 -6.54 -1.85
C ASP A 139 24.85 -6.24 -2.40
N ASP A 140 23.79 -6.82 -1.82
CA ASP A 140 22.39 -6.53 -2.15
C ASP A 140 21.57 -6.43 -0.84
N PRO A 141 21.54 -5.24 -0.23
CA PRO A 141 20.89 -5.00 1.05
C PRO A 141 19.39 -4.75 0.91
N GLU A 142 18.75 -5.02 -0.23
CA GLU A 142 17.28 -4.98 -0.33
C GLU A 142 16.67 -6.12 0.49
N LEU A 143 16.54 -5.88 1.79
CA LEU A 143 15.97 -6.82 2.73
C LEU A 143 14.45 -6.81 2.53
N TYR A 144 13.89 -7.74 1.76
CA TYR A 144 12.43 -7.90 1.70
C TYR A 144 11.96 -8.85 2.80
N ALA A 145 10.97 -8.42 3.58
CA ALA A 145 10.24 -9.32 4.48
C ALA A 145 9.10 -10.01 3.74
N LEU A 146 8.30 -9.24 3.01
CA LEU A 146 7.10 -9.70 2.31
C LEU A 146 7.06 -9.11 0.90
N ILE A 147 6.73 -9.95 -0.09
CA ILE A 147 6.59 -9.53 -1.49
C ILE A 147 5.20 -9.93 -1.99
N ILE A 148 4.40 -8.95 -2.46
CA ILE A 148 3.03 -9.15 -2.91
C ILE A 148 2.88 -8.60 -4.32
N LEU A 149 2.78 -9.48 -5.32
CA LEU A 149 2.73 -9.12 -6.74
C LEU A 149 1.42 -9.56 -7.39
N GLY A 150 0.57 -8.60 -7.75
CA GLY A 150 -0.72 -8.84 -8.39
C GLY A 150 -1.64 -9.78 -7.62
N LYS A 151 -1.74 -9.58 -6.31
CA LYS A 151 -2.61 -10.37 -5.43
C LYS A 151 -3.68 -9.52 -4.76
N SER A 152 -4.87 -10.07 -4.69
CA SER A 152 -6.07 -9.42 -4.19
C SER A 152 -6.51 -10.01 -2.84
N ASN A 153 -7.12 -9.15 -2.02
CA ASN A 153 -7.69 -9.52 -0.73
C ASN A 153 -6.69 -10.21 0.21
N ILE A 154 -5.51 -9.61 0.35
CA ILE A 154 -4.47 -10.05 1.28
C ILE A 154 -4.63 -9.30 2.60
N SER A 155 -4.61 -10.03 3.71
CA SER A 155 -4.77 -9.47 5.05
C SER A 155 -3.67 -10.00 5.96
N PHE A 156 -2.96 -9.08 6.61
CA PHE A 156 -1.90 -9.36 7.58
C PHE A 156 -2.32 -8.87 8.96
N GLN A 157 -2.17 -9.71 9.99
CA GLN A 157 -2.58 -9.34 11.33
C GLN A 157 -1.72 -9.90 12.47
N ASN A 158 -1.56 -9.09 13.53
CA ASN A 158 -1.01 -9.48 14.83
C ASN A 158 0.41 -10.09 14.78
N PHE A 159 1.35 -9.44 14.11
CA PHE A 159 2.77 -9.84 14.13
C PHE A 159 3.69 -8.64 13.95
N ASN A 160 4.98 -8.86 14.18
CA ASN A 160 6.02 -7.85 13.98
C ASN A 160 6.84 -8.16 12.74
N ILE A 161 7.16 -7.15 11.93
CA ILE A 161 8.26 -7.21 10.98
C ILE A 161 9.51 -6.70 11.71
N ALA A 162 10.50 -7.56 11.94
CA ALA A 162 11.72 -7.18 12.66
C ALA A 162 12.77 -6.52 11.76
N SER A 163 12.80 -6.88 10.48
CA SER A 163 13.69 -6.30 9.48
C SER A 163 13.09 -6.43 8.09
N GLY A 164 13.51 -5.54 7.20
CA GLY A 164 13.14 -5.55 5.80
C GLY A 164 11.84 -4.82 5.46
N MET A 165 11.55 -4.77 4.16
CA MET A 165 10.47 -4.02 3.53
C MET A 165 9.28 -4.93 3.18
N ILE A 166 8.10 -4.33 3.14
CA ILE A 166 6.90 -4.90 2.51
C ILE A 166 6.77 -4.28 1.11
N ASP A 167 6.90 -5.10 0.08
CA ASP A 167 6.69 -4.70 -1.32
C ASP A 167 5.29 -5.09 -1.80
N ILE A 168 4.53 -4.11 -2.29
CA ILE A 168 3.15 -4.26 -2.76
C ILE A 168 3.05 -3.70 -4.18
N ASP A 169 3.10 -4.59 -5.18
CA ASP A 169 3.18 -4.20 -6.59
C ASP A 169 2.10 -4.87 -7.46
N ARG A 170 1.88 -4.32 -8.66
CA ARG A 170 1.07 -4.86 -9.77
C ARG A 170 -0.42 -5.06 -9.49
N ASN A 171 -1.13 -4.02 -9.04
CA ASN A 171 -2.57 -4.05 -8.73
C ASN A 171 -2.91 -4.96 -7.54
N SER A 172 -2.04 -4.98 -6.53
CA SER A 172 -2.29 -5.73 -5.30
C SER A 172 -3.26 -5.00 -4.36
N TYR A 173 -3.94 -5.73 -3.48
CA TYR A 173 -4.81 -5.18 -2.44
C TYR A 173 -4.51 -5.81 -1.08
N VAL A 174 -3.87 -5.02 -0.20
CA VAL A 174 -3.35 -5.47 1.10
C VAL A 174 -3.99 -4.71 2.25
N LYS A 175 -4.30 -5.42 3.34
CA LYS A 175 -4.78 -4.86 4.61
C LYS A 175 -3.81 -5.21 5.73
N LEU A 176 -3.45 -4.23 6.54
CA LEU A 176 -2.65 -4.42 7.76
C LEU A 176 -3.52 -4.17 8.99
N SER A 177 -3.36 -5.00 10.02
CA SER A 177 -4.06 -4.86 11.30
C SER A 177 -3.17 -5.33 12.46
N ASN A 178 -2.65 -4.41 13.27
CA ASN A 178 -1.66 -4.71 14.31
C ASN A 178 -0.41 -5.39 13.73
N VAL A 179 0.13 -4.85 12.64
CA VAL A 179 1.43 -5.26 12.11
C VAL A 179 2.43 -4.19 12.52
N ALA A 180 3.38 -4.53 13.39
CA ALA A 180 4.44 -3.59 13.77
C ALA A 180 5.53 -3.56 12.70
N LEU A 181 6.02 -2.36 12.39
CA LEU A 181 7.02 -2.13 11.35
C LEU A 181 8.42 -1.94 11.96
N PRO A 182 9.48 -2.37 11.26
CA PRO A 182 10.84 -2.15 11.72
C PRO A 182 11.20 -0.68 11.55
N ALA A 183 12.21 -0.23 12.30
CA ALA A 183 12.84 1.05 12.02
C ALA A 183 13.27 1.10 10.53
N PRO A 184 13.06 2.23 9.83
CA PRO A 184 13.54 2.38 8.46
C PRO A 184 15.03 2.10 8.35
N GLN A 185 15.41 1.42 7.28
CA GLN A 185 16.82 1.09 7.04
C GLN A 185 17.54 2.28 6.44
N ILE A 186 18.85 2.36 6.66
CA ILE A 186 19.70 3.38 6.05
C ILE A 186 20.67 2.67 5.12
N LEU A 187 20.63 3.04 3.84
CA LEU A 187 21.52 2.52 2.81
C LEU A 187 22.19 3.71 2.11
N ASP A 188 23.51 3.74 2.09
CA ASP A 188 24.31 4.80 1.45
C ASP A 188 23.92 6.24 1.87
N GLY A 189 23.46 6.39 3.11
CA GLY A 189 23.01 7.68 3.68
C GLY A 189 21.55 8.00 3.39
N GLU A 190 20.85 7.20 2.58
CA GLU A 190 19.43 7.34 2.31
C GLU A 190 18.61 6.44 3.23
N VAL A 191 17.54 7.00 3.79
CA VAL A 191 16.58 6.23 4.59
C VAL A 191 15.62 5.54 3.64
N LEU A 192 15.58 4.21 3.62
CA LEU A 192 14.73 3.41 2.74
C LEU A 192 13.30 3.30 3.27
N ASP A 193 12.35 3.17 2.34
CA ASP A 193 10.95 2.85 2.66
C ASP A 193 10.87 1.47 3.31
N ASN A 194 10.07 1.31 4.37
CA ASN A 194 9.75 -0.02 4.91
C ASN A 194 8.43 -0.57 4.37
N ILE A 195 7.64 0.28 3.72
CA ILE A 195 6.54 -0.13 2.86
C ILE A 195 6.68 0.59 1.52
N TYR A 196 6.84 -0.20 0.46
CA TYR A 196 6.83 0.27 -0.92
C TYR A 196 5.57 -0.21 -1.60
N ILE A 197 4.87 0.70 -2.28
CA ILE A 197 3.63 0.43 -2.99
C ILE A 197 3.71 0.97 -4.40
N ASN A 198 3.41 0.14 -5.38
CA ASN A 198 3.43 0.53 -6.78
C ASN A 198 2.20 0.02 -7.51
N SER A 199 1.45 0.94 -8.14
CA SER A 199 0.16 0.68 -8.79
C SER A 199 -0.77 -0.25 -7.99
N SER A 200 -0.85 -0.06 -6.68
CA SER A 200 -1.51 -1.01 -5.77
C SER A 200 -2.25 -0.31 -4.62
N ASN A 201 -2.93 -1.10 -3.79
CA ASN A 201 -3.78 -0.60 -2.71
C ASN A 201 -3.31 -1.11 -1.34
N LEU A 202 -3.23 -0.19 -0.39
CA LEU A 202 -2.94 -0.49 1.02
C LEU A 202 -4.01 0.10 1.93
N ARG A 203 -4.47 -0.70 2.90
CA ARG A 203 -5.29 -0.21 4.01
C ARG A 203 -4.69 -0.60 5.35
N ILE A 204 -4.30 0.38 6.16
CA ILE A 204 -3.88 0.15 7.55
C ILE A 204 -5.08 0.42 8.46
N LYS A 205 -5.57 -0.63 9.12
CA LYS A 205 -6.86 -0.60 9.82
C LYS A 205 -6.74 -0.24 11.31
N GLN A 206 -5.70 -0.76 11.96
CA GLN A 206 -5.45 -0.66 13.40
C GLN A 206 -3.99 -1.00 13.68
N GLY A 207 -3.50 -0.60 14.85
CA GLY A 207 -2.10 -0.74 15.26
C GLY A 207 -1.42 0.62 15.38
N SER A 208 -0.10 0.64 15.21
CA SER A 208 0.70 1.87 15.24
C SER A 208 1.26 2.20 13.86
N LEU A 209 1.43 3.49 13.58
CA LEU A 209 2.20 4.03 12.45
C LEU A 209 3.68 4.24 12.81
N ASP A 210 4.09 3.90 14.03
CA ASP A 210 5.50 4.01 14.44
C ASP A 210 6.43 3.35 13.43
N ASN A 211 7.52 4.05 13.14
CA ASN A 211 8.53 3.68 12.14
C ASN A 211 8.05 3.67 10.69
N LEU A 212 6.78 3.91 10.37
CA LEU A 212 6.32 3.86 8.98
C LEU A 212 7.10 4.86 8.11
N LYS A 213 7.83 4.34 7.12
CA LYS A 213 8.34 5.11 5.99
C LYS A 213 7.73 4.56 4.71
N LEU A 214 6.84 5.35 4.12
CA LEU A 214 5.96 4.90 3.05
C LEU A 214 6.32 5.57 1.72
N GLY A 215 6.62 4.77 0.71
CA GLY A 215 6.68 5.20 -0.68
C GLY A 215 5.51 4.64 -1.49
N ALA A 216 4.71 5.51 -2.10
CA ALA A 216 3.57 5.12 -2.93
C ALA A 216 3.65 5.74 -4.32
N TYR A 217 3.67 4.89 -5.35
CA TYR A 217 3.96 5.28 -6.73
C TYR A 217 2.91 4.78 -7.73
N HIS A 218 2.81 5.48 -8.86
CA HIS A 218 2.09 5.07 -10.07
C HIS A 218 0.63 4.63 -9.86
N GLY A 219 -0.21 5.50 -9.30
CA GLY A 219 -1.65 5.25 -9.16
C GLY A 219 -2.00 4.38 -7.95
N SER A 220 -1.17 4.41 -6.91
CA SER A 220 -1.42 3.66 -5.68
C SER A 220 -2.48 4.34 -4.81
N TYR A 221 -3.29 3.56 -4.10
CA TYR A 221 -4.31 4.06 -3.19
C TYR A 221 -4.08 3.57 -1.76
N ILE A 222 -3.93 4.51 -0.83
CA ILE A 222 -3.63 4.25 0.57
C ILE A 222 -4.76 4.77 1.43
N ARG A 223 -5.13 4.00 2.44
CA ARG A 223 -6.10 4.41 3.44
C ARG A 223 -5.64 4.09 4.86
N PHE A 224 -5.58 5.13 5.68
CA PHE A 224 -5.44 5.02 7.13
C PHE A 224 -6.82 5.10 7.78
N ASP A 225 -7.16 4.12 8.64
CA ASP A 225 -8.38 4.15 9.43
C ASP A 225 -8.15 4.85 10.79
N LYS A 226 -9.24 5.28 11.43
CA LYS A 226 -9.24 6.12 12.64
C LYS A 226 -8.65 5.50 13.92
N ASN A 227 -8.34 4.21 13.93
CA ASN A 227 -7.90 3.48 15.13
C ASN A 227 -6.38 3.28 15.18
N LEU A 228 -5.62 4.08 14.44
CA LEU A 228 -4.17 4.02 14.43
C LEU A 228 -3.59 4.98 15.47
N THR A 229 -2.46 4.58 16.05
CA THR A 229 -1.66 5.40 16.96
C THR A 229 -0.26 5.65 16.38
N GLY A 230 0.61 6.32 17.13
CA GLY A 230 2.02 6.47 16.77
C GLY A 230 2.31 7.62 15.81
N ILE A 231 3.58 7.67 15.39
CA ILE A 231 4.14 8.72 14.54
C ILE A 231 4.88 8.04 13.37
N SER A 232 4.44 8.29 12.14
CA SER A 232 5.18 7.80 10.97
C SER A 232 6.47 8.58 10.79
N GLN A 233 7.51 7.96 10.23
CA GLN A 233 8.76 8.64 9.92
C GLN A 233 8.56 9.63 8.77
N SER A 234 8.20 9.15 7.58
CA SER A 234 7.89 10.00 6.42
C SER A 234 6.94 9.29 5.44
N ILE A 235 6.28 10.08 4.59
CA ILE A 235 5.34 9.58 3.58
C ILE A 235 5.59 10.31 2.27
N ARG A 236 5.83 9.55 1.19
CA ARG A 236 5.94 10.05 -0.17
C ARG A 236 4.85 9.45 -1.04
N LEU A 237 4.09 10.32 -1.71
CA LEU A 237 3.12 9.96 -2.73
C LEU A 237 3.56 10.54 -4.07
N ALA A 238 3.61 9.69 -5.10
CA ALA A 238 3.97 10.11 -6.44
C ALA A 238 3.14 9.42 -7.52
N GLY A 239 2.99 10.08 -8.66
CA GLY A 239 2.50 9.49 -9.90
C GLY A 239 1.02 9.12 -9.85
N ASN A 240 0.14 10.08 -9.58
CA ASN A 240 -1.31 9.87 -9.40
C ASN A 240 -1.70 9.02 -8.18
N SER A 241 -0.83 8.90 -7.19
CA SER A 241 -1.12 8.16 -5.96
C SER A 241 -1.95 8.98 -4.98
N VAL A 242 -2.81 8.32 -4.21
CA VAL A 242 -3.75 8.96 -3.29
C VAL A 242 -3.64 8.39 -1.87
N LEU A 243 -3.53 9.26 -0.87
CA LEU A 243 -3.67 8.91 0.53
C LEU A 243 -4.96 9.51 1.11
N LYS A 244 -5.82 8.64 1.61
CA LYS A 244 -6.98 9.01 2.42
C LYS A 244 -6.72 8.71 3.89
N ASN A 245 -6.43 9.75 4.65
CA ASN A 245 -6.21 9.71 6.08
C ASN A 245 -7.52 9.93 6.85
N LYS A 246 -7.76 9.14 7.90
CA LYS A 246 -8.89 9.30 8.84
C LYS A 246 -8.44 9.63 10.27
N LEU A 247 -7.16 9.87 10.47
CA LEU A 247 -6.58 10.35 11.72
C LEU A 247 -6.68 11.87 11.77
N SER A 248 -6.90 12.40 12.97
CA SER A 248 -6.83 13.83 13.25
C SER A 248 -6.31 13.97 14.69
N PRO A 249 -5.00 14.24 14.90
CA PRO A 249 -3.98 14.48 13.88
C PRO A 249 -3.40 13.21 13.24
N LEU A 250 -2.92 13.30 11.99
CA LEU A 250 -1.86 12.45 11.45
C LEU A 250 -0.50 13.07 11.83
N ASN A 251 0.32 12.32 12.57
CA ASN A 251 1.65 12.76 12.99
C ASN A 251 2.72 12.10 12.12
N ILE A 252 3.59 12.93 11.55
CA ILE A 252 4.74 12.55 10.75
C ILE A 252 5.96 13.22 11.38
N ASN A 253 7.02 12.46 11.62
CA ASN A 253 8.22 12.97 12.28
C ASN A 253 9.04 13.88 11.35
N ASP A 254 9.10 13.51 10.07
CA ASP A 254 9.91 14.16 9.05
C ASP A 254 9.01 14.82 8.00
N SER A 255 8.94 14.28 6.78
CA SER A 255 8.25 14.90 5.65
C SER A 255 6.97 14.18 5.22
N LEU A 256 5.99 14.97 4.74
CA LEU A 256 4.99 14.52 3.77
C LEU A 256 5.32 15.13 2.41
N GLU A 257 5.47 14.28 1.40
CA GLU A 257 5.88 14.68 0.06
C GLU A 257 4.85 14.22 -0.98
N LEU A 258 4.32 15.16 -1.77
CA LEU A 258 3.35 14.92 -2.83
C LEU A 258 3.89 15.39 -4.18
N TYR A 259 4.17 14.45 -5.08
CA TYR A 259 4.69 14.72 -6.42
C TYR A 259 3.84 14.10 -7.53
N LEU A 260 4.03 14.59 -8.74
CA LEU A 260 3.50 14.02 -9.98
C LEU A 260 2.00 13.68 -9.91
N ASN A 261 1.14 14.68 -9.66
CA ASN A 261 -0.31 14.56 -9.50
C ASN A 261 -0.76 13.70 -8.29
N ALA A 262 0.01 13.65 -7.22
CA ALA A 262 -0.40 12.96 -6.01
C ALA A 262 -1.54 13.70 -5.29
N THR A 263 -2.28 12.99 -4.45
CA THR A 263 -3.36 13.60 -3.66
C THR A 263 -3.40 13.13 -2.22
N PHE A 264 -3.55 14.07 -1.30
CA PHE A 264 -3.80 13.81 0.12
C PHE A 264 -5.15 14.35 0.55
N TYR A 265 -5.88 13.55 1.34
CA TYR A 265 -7.09 13.97 2.04
C TYR A 265 -6.99 13.57 3.52
N GLY A 266 -7.14 14.50 4.46
CA GLY A 266 -7.05 14.19 5.89
C GLY A 266 -7.69 15.22 6.83
N GLY A 267 -7.61 14.93 8.13
CA GLY A 267 -7.92 15.90 9.19
C GLY A 267 -6.74 16.83 9.45
N GLU A 268 -6.39 17.05 10.72
CA GLU A 268 -5.18 17.76 11.12
C GLU A 268 -3.91 16.99 10.70
N LEU A 269 -2.95 17.68 10.10
CA LEU A 269 -1.63 17.16 9.74
C LEU A 269 -0.55 17.83 10.62
N LYS A 270 0.31 17.01 11.23
CA LYS A 270 1.53 17.44 11.91
C LYS A 270 2.75 16.82 11.26
N ALA A 271 3.69 17.64 10.82
CA ALA A 271 4.94 17.18 10.23
C ALA A 271 6.12 18.11 10.59
N HIS A 272 7.34 17.70 10.26
CA HIS A 272 8.45 18.65 10.20
C HIS A 272 8.34 19.51 8.95
N SER A 273 8.27 18.87 7.79
CA SER A 273 8.13 19.53 6.49
C SER A 273 6.98 18.95 5.66
N LEU A 274 6.51 19.76 4.73
CA LEU A 274 5.49 19.39 3.75
C LEU A 274 5.87 19.96 2.40
N GLU A 275 5.94 19.10 1.39
CA GLU A 275 6.09 19.52 0.00
C GLU A 275 4.90 19.05 -0.85
N VAL A 276 4.30 19.97 -1.58
CA VAL A 276 3.26 19.69 -2.57
C VAL A 276 3.67 20.29 -3.90
N ALA A 277 4.02 19.44 -4.85
CA ALA A 277 4.59 19.82 -6.12
C ALA A 277 3.93 19.10 -7.31
N ASP A 278 4.25 19.53 -8.54
CA ASP A 278 3.90 18.85 -9.78
C ASP A 278 2.41 18.53 -9.93
N SER A 279 1.57 19.55 -9.81
CA SER A 279 0.11 19.45 -9.94
C SER A 279 -0.55 18.54 -8.88
N SER A 280 0.16 18.28 -7.78
CA SER A 280 -0.39 17.54 -6.64
C SER A 280 -1.36 18.40 -5.83
N THR A 281 -2.24 17.75 -5.07
CA THR A 281 -3.30 18.40 -4.30
C THR A 281 -3.32 17.91 -2.86
N LEU A 282 -3.50 18.83 -1.91
CA LEU A 282 -3.68 18.52 -0.50
C LEU A 282 -4.94 19.19 0.05
N GLU A 283 -5.80 18.39 0.66
CA GLU A 283 -6.96 18.84 1.44
C GLU A 283 -6.84 18.36 2.89
N ALA A 284 -6.88 19.31 3.85
CA ALA A 284 -6.76 19.03 5.28
C ALA A 284 -7.58 19.99 6.14
N GLU A 285 -7.93 19.57 7.37
CA GLU A 285 -8.59 20.47 8.34
C GLU A 285 -7.63 21.57 8.81
N SER A 286 -6.39 21.20 9.12
CA SER A 286 -5.32 22.13 9.48
C SER A 286 -3.94 21.51 9.28
N ILE A 287 -2.94 22.37 9.09
CA ILE A 287 -1.53 21.99 9.00
C ILE A 287 -0.76 22.66 10.13
N LEU A 288 0.06 21.88 10.83
CA LEU A 288 1.02 22.34 11.81
C LEU A 288 2.40 21.76 11.47
N LEU A 289 3.31 22.62 11.03
CA LEU A 289 4.68 22.24 10.67
C LEU A 289 5.68 22.86 11.64
N SER A 290 6.62 22.07 12.11
CA SER A 290 7.75 22.60 12.90
C SER A 290 8.84 23.23 12.04
N GLY A 291 8.85 22.92 10.74
CA GLY A 291 9.75 23.45 9.74
C GLY A 291 8.97 24.07 8.58
N PHE A 292 9.19 23.55 7.39
CA PHE A 292 8.95 24.25 6.14
C PHE A 292 7.76 23.71 5.32
N LEU A 293 7.08 24.62 4.61
CA LEU A 293 6.04 24.31 3.62
C LEU A 293 6.50 24.74 2.22
N ALA A 294 6.63 23.80 1.28
CA ALA A 294 6.83 24.08 -0.13
C ALA A 294 5.57 23.79 -0.96
N LEU A 295 5.14 24.78 -1.75
CA LEU A 295 4.06 24.64 -2.75
C LEU A 295 4.57 25.00 -4.14
N ASN A 296 4.76 24.00 -5.00
CA ASN A 296 5.45 24.16 -6.27
C ASN A 296 4.63 23.67 -7.49
N ALA A 297 4.96 24.18 -8.67
CA ALA A 297 4.65 23.58 -9.97
C ALA A 297 3.17 23.19 -10.18
N ASN A 298 2.28 24.18 -10.11
CA ASN A 298 0.82 24.07 -10.28
C ASN A 298 0.12 23.22 -9.22
N SER A 299 0.75 23.01 -8.06
CA SER A 299 0.08 22.35 -6.94
C SER A 299 -1.05 23.19 -6.35
N SER A 300 -1.95 22.51 -5.65
CA SER A 300 -3.05 23.16 -4.94
C SER A 300 -3.19 22.68 -3.50
N LEU A 301 -3.50 23.64 -2.62
CA LEU A 301 -3.69 23.41 -1.20
C LEU A 301 -5.03 24.00 -0.75
N SER A 302 -5.86 23.21 -0.07
CA SER A 302 -7.12 23.69 0.53
C SER A 302 -7.18 23.27 1.99
N VAL A 303 -6.93 24.21 2.90
CA VAL A 303 -6.67 23.87 4.31
C VAL A 303 -7.31 24.88 5.23
N GLY A 304 -7.96 24.43 6.31
CA GLY A 304 -8.65 25.32 7.25
C GLY A 304 -7.72 26.31 7.97
N LYS A 305 -6.53 25.88 8.39
CA LYS A 305 -5.50 26.73 9.02
C LYS A 305 -4.10 26.22 8.66
N ILE A 306 -3.14 27.13 8.50
CA ILE A 306 -1.71 26.79 8.42
C ILE A 306 -0.94 27.47 9.55
N GLU A 307 -0.11 26.68 10.23
CA GLU A 307 0.96 27.14 11.12
C GLU A 307 2.25 26.44 10.71
N ALA A 308 3.28 27.20 10.34
CA ALA A 308 4.58 26.67 9.92
C ALA A 308 5.71 27.58 10.42
N LYS A 309 6.97 27.13 10.28
CA LYS A 309 8.13 27.99 10.50
C LYS A 309 8.28 28.97 9.34
N ALA A 310 8.41 28.44 8.12
CA ALA A 310 8.49 29.22 6.89
C ALA A 310 7.76 28.53 5.74
N MET A 311 7.55 29.26 4.65
CA MET A 311 6.88 28.76 3.45
C MET A 311 7.46 29.35 2.17
N GLU A 312 7.64 28.49 1.17
CA GLU A 312 7.88 28.86 -0.23
C GLU A 312 6.66 28.50 -1.09
N CYS A 313 6.32 29.37 -2.03
CA CYS A 313 5.29 29.15 -3.02
C CYS A 313 5.73 29.57 -4.42
N HIS A 314 5.77 28.62 -5.34
CA HIS A 314 6.17 28.84 -6.72
C HIS A 314 5.14 28.26 -7.70
N ALA A 315 4.48 29.13 -8.47
CA ALA A 315 3.49 28.75 -9.48
C ALA A 315 2.40 27.82 -8.94
N ALA A 316 1.97 28.04 -7.70
CA ALA A 316 0.99 27.20 -7.00
C ALA A 316 -0.20 28.03 -6.51
N SER A 317 -1.23 27.33 -6.02
CA SER A 317 -2.42 27.97 -5.48
C SER A 317 -2.81 27.43 -4.11
N PHE A 318 -3.32 28.30 -3.24
CA PHE A 318 -3.86 27.84 -1.97
C PHE A 318 -5.07 28.63 -1.48
N TYR A 319 -5.98 27.92 -0.81
CA TYR A 319 -7.19 28.46 -0.19
C TYR A 319 -7.18 28.15 1.31
N LEU A 320 -7.35 29.18 2.13
CA LEU A 320 -7.42 29.11 3.58
C LEU A 320 -8.62 29.91 4.12
N PRO A 321 -9.68 29.25 4.60
CA PRO A 321 -10.77 29.94 5.28
C PRO A 321 -10.40 30.42 6.70
N GLY A 322 -9.30 29.94 7.28
CA GLY A 322 -8.82 30.34 8.60
C GLY A 322 -7.43 30.99 8.58
N ASP A 323 -6.73 30.90 9.71
CA ASP A 323 -5.49 31.66 9.93
C ASP A 323 -4.30 31.09 9.16
N PHE A 324 -3.40 32.00 8.75
CA PHE A 324 -2.11 31.73 8.17
C PHE A 324 -1.01 32.31 9.05
N THR A 325 -0.21 31.45 9.70
CA THR A 325 0.83 31.86 10.63
C THR A 325 2.18 31.26 10.26
N LEU A 326 3.20 32.12 10.11
CA LEU A 326 4.60 31.73 9.90
C LEU A 326 5.43 32.30 11.05
N THR A 327 6.23 31.46 11.69
CA THR A 327 6.82 31.74 13.02
C THR A 327 8.33 32.02 12.99
N GLY A 328 8.98 31.93 11.84
CA GLY A 328 10.41 32.21 11.73
C GLY A 328 10.91 32.20 10.31
N ILE A 329 12.23 32.12 10.14
CA ILE A 329 12.90 32.01 8.85
C ILE A 329 13.44 30.59 8.63
N ASP A 330 13.51 30.16 7.37
CA ASP A 330 14.11 28.88 7.00
C ASP A 330 15.06 29.03 5.81
N GLU A 331 16.12 28.22 5.76
CA GLU A 331 17.10 28.28 4.67
C GLU A 331 16.50 27.79 3.34
N GLU A 332 15.56 26.85 3.42
CA GLU A 332 14.80 26.36 2.27
C GLU A 332 13.89 27.45 1.68
N ALA A 333 13.54 28.47 2.48
CA ALA A 333 12.76 29.65 2.07
C ALA A 333 13.66 30.88 1.81
N GLY A 334 14.90 30.69 1.38
CA GLY A 334 15.82 31.81 1.08
C GLY A 334 16.17 32.66 2.30
N PHE A 335 16.10 32.11 3.52
CA PHE A 335 16.21 32.82 4.80
C PHE A 335 15.08 33.84 5.05
N ALA A 336 13.90 33.61 4.46
CA ALA A 336 12.67 34.33 4.74
C ALA A 336 11.66 33.46 5.52
N SER A 337 10.65 34.09 6.10
CA SER A 337 9.47 33.41 6.63
C SER A 337 8.50 33.06 5.52
N PHE A 338 8.38 33.93 4.52
CA PHE A 338 7.51 33.72 3.37
C PHE A 338 8.19 34.14 2.08
N GLU A 339 8.15 33.25 1.10
CA GLU A 339 8.74 33.45 -0.21
C GLU A 339 7.73 33.08 -1.31
N ALA A 340 7.41 34.03 -2.19
CA ALA A 340 6.39 33.84 -3.23
C ALA A 340 6.87 34.25 -4.63
N TYR A 341 6.91 33.27 -5.52
CA TYR A 341 7.42 33.38 -6.89
C TYR A 341 6.41 33.00 -7.97
N HIS A 342 6.66 33.55 -9.17
CA HIS A 342 6.11 33.16 -10.47
C HIS A 342 4.67 32.63 -10.45
N GLY A 343 3.71 33.47 -10.06
CA GLY A 343 2.29 33.11 -10.15
C GLY A 343 1.79 32.27 -8.97
N CYS A 344 2.37 32.45 -7.78
CA CYS A 344 1.75 32.03 -6.54
C CYS A 344 0.44 32.81 -6.31
N ASN A 345 -0.67 32.09 -6.10
CA ASN A 345 -1.98 32.68 -5.84
C ASN A 345 -2.56 32.17 -4.53
N ALA A 346 -3.12 33.08 -3.72
CA ALA A 346 -3.75 32.70 -2.47
C ALA A 346 -5.08 33.39 -2.22
N GLU A 347 -6.00 32.66 -1.60
CA GLU A 347 -7.22 33.21 -1.03
C GLU A 347 -7.27 32.85 0.45
N ILE A 348 -7.11 33.87 1.31
CA ILE A 348 -7.04 33.73 2.77
C ILE A 348 -8.16 34.59 3.36
N GLU A 349 -9.08 33.96 4.08
CA GLU A 349 -10.20 34.65 4.76
C GLU A 349 -9.87 35.01 6.21
N GLY A 350 -8.97 34.26 6.86
CA GLY A 350 -8.55 34.49 8.24
C GLY A 350 -7.44 35.52 8.40
N SER A 351 -6.80 35.52 9.58
CA SER A 351 -5.67 36.41 9.86
C SER A 351 -4.37 35.90 9.23
N VAL A 352 -3.49 36.83 8.88
CA VAL A 352 -2.16 36.54 8.34
C VAL A 352 -1.12 37.11 9.31
N ASN A 353 -0.27 36.26 9.86
CA ASN A 353 0.77 36.64 10.82
C ASN A 353 2.12 36.07 10.37
N PHE A 354 3.12 36.95 10.20
CA PHE A 354 4.48 36.57 9.81
C PHE A 354 5.49 37.10 10.83
N ASP A 355 6.22 36.20 11.45
CA ASP A 355 7.39 36.52 12.27
C ASP A 355 8.67 36.33 11.43
N GLY A 356 9.18 37.41 10.82
CA GLY A 356 10.43 37.35 10.05
C GLY A 356 10.48 38.30 8.85
N LEU A 357 11.47 38.07 7.99
CA LEU A 357 11.59 38.73 6.69
C LEU A 357 10.69 38.02 5.68
N TYR A 358 10.12 38.73 4.72
CA TYR A 358 9.37 38.13 3.61
C TYR A 358 9.86 38.67 2.27
N GLY A 359 9.98 37.76 1.30
CA GLY A 359 10.32 38.05 -0.09
C GLY A 359 9.13 37.80 -1.00
N VAL A 360 8.58 38.85 -1.62
CA VAL A 360 7.39 38.73 -2.45
C VAL A 360 7.66 39.37 -3.81
N GLU A 361 7.79 38.53 -4.85
CA GLU A 361 8.00 39.01 -6.22
C GLU A 361 6.73 38.95 -7.07
N ALA A 362 5.85 37.99 -6.83
CA ALA A 362 4.65 37.77 -7.67
C ALA A 362 3.49 37.12 -6.90
N TRP A 363 3.01 37.79 -5.87
CA TRP A 363 1.91 37.34 -5.01
C TRP A 363 0.58 38.02 -5.35
N ASN A 364 -0.43 37.23 -5.70
CA ASN A 364 -1.81 37.71 -5.81
C ASN A 364 -2.62 37.14 -4.65
N SER A 365 -3.08 38.00 -3.74
CA SER A 365 -4.01 37.59 -2.68
C SER A 365 -5.22 38.50 -2.53
N ARG A 366 -6.29 37.93 -1.95
CA ARG A 366 -7.48 38.65 -1.49
C ARG A 366 -7.48 38.90 0.03
N ALA A 367 -6.35 38.65 0.70
CA ALA A 367 -6.27 38.68 2.16
C ALA A 367 -6.40 40.12 2.71
N ASN A 368 -7.07 40.28 3.85
CA ASN A 368 -6.94 41.48 4.68
C ASN A 368 -5.60 41.39 5.42
N ILE A 369 -4.52 41.80 4.76
CA ILE A 369 -3.20 41.91 5.39
C ILE A 369 -3.30 43.04 6.44
N GLY A 370 -3.26 42.70 7.73
CA GLY A 370 -3.12 43.70 8.79
C GLY A 370 -1.86 44.53 8.54
N GLU A 371 -1.87 45.84 8.85
CA GLU A 371 -0.77 46.75 8.54
C GLU A 371 0.59 46.21 9.02
N HIS A 372 1.34 45.61 8.11
CA HIS A 372 2.73 45.18 8.31
C HIS A 372 3.60 45.85 7.24
N SER A 373 4.73 46.37 7.68
CA SER A 373 5.65 47.16 6.87
C SER A 373 6.29 46.31 5.78
N ALA A 374 5.79 46.44 4.54
CA ALA A 374 6.47 45.98 3.34
C ALA A 374 7.87 46.57 3.27
N ILE A 375 8.88 45.69 3.31
CA ILE A 375 10.22 46.04 2.86
C ILE A 375 10.24 45.67 1.38
N ASP A 376 9.96 46.66 0.52
CA ASP A 376 10.18 46.54 -0.91
C ASP A 376 11.68 46.33 -1.18
N HIS A 377 11.98 45.29 -1.96
CA HIS A 377 13.24 45.00 -2.68
C HIS A 377 14.56 45.46 -2.04
N TYR A 378 15.36 44.50 -1.59
CA TYR A 378 16.81 44.59 -1.73
C TYR A 378 17.22 43.87 -3.01
N ASP A 379 17.61 44.62 -4.04
CA ASP A 379 18.51 44.11 -5.07
C ASP A 379 19.83 43.72 -4.37
N LEU A 380 20.09 42.41 -4.24
CA LEU A 380 21.39 41.85 -3.85
C LEU A 380 22.19 41.42 -5.07
#